data_AF-A0AAD7IPL2-F1
#
_entry.id   AF-A0AAD7IPL2-F1
#
_cell.length_a   1.000
_cell.length_b   1.000
_cell.length_c   1.000
_cell.angle_alpha   90.00
_cell.angle_beta   90.00
_cell.angle_gamma   90.00
#
_symmetry.space_group_name_H-M   'P 1'
#
loop_
_entity.id
_entity.type
_entity.pdbx_description
1 polymer ?
#
loop_
_entity_poly.entity_id
_entity_poly.type
_entity_poly.pdbx_seq_one_letter_code
_entity_poly.pdbx_strand_id
1 'polypeptide(L)'
;MFNFLAYAAIVGVAVGKVHAETHTVHFTNLCGFGTPTLIQGLNVLSTGGDHTINGELHGAIAYLQTGGCGFNGEGCTLVELSLKNGFSSADLSLIPPTRFP
;
A
#
# COMPACT_ATOMS: atom_id res chain seq x y z
N MET A 1 53.12 -18.59 -1.52
CA MET A 1 52.32 -17.35 -1.66
C MET A 1 51.23 -17.58 -2.70
N PHE A 2 50.26 -18.42 -2.34
CA PHE A 2 49.06 -18.66 -3.13
C PHE A 2 47.89 -18.10 -2.34
N ASN A 3 46.94 -17.48 -3.04
CA ASN A 3 45.52 -17.46 -2.65
C ASN A 3 44.98 -16.35 -1.71
N PHE A 4 45.53 -15.13 -1.72
CA PHE A 4 44.80 -13.97 -1.13
C PHE A 4 44.10 -13.10 -2.20
N LEU A 5 44.70 -12.96 -3.38
CA LEU A 5 44.14 -12.18 -4.48
C LEU A 5 42.93 -12.85 -5.16
N ALA A 6 42.87 -14.18 -5.17
CA ALA A 6 41.75 -14.91 -5.76
C ALA A 6 40.47 -14.84 -4.91
N TYR A 7 40.60 -14.66 -3.59
CA TYR A 7 39.45 -14.55 -2.68
C TYR A 7 38.75 -13.18 -2.79
N ALA A 8 39.52 -12.11 -3.06
CA ALA A 8 38.97 -10.77 -3.26
C ALA A 8 38.13 -10.65 -4.56
N ALA A 9 38.39 -11.49 -5.56
CA ALA A 9 37.67 -11.48 -6.83
C ALA A 9 36.27 -12.13 -6.76
N ILE A 10 36.01 -13.00 -5.76
CA ILE A 10 34.74 -13.72 -5.63
C ILE A 10 33.70 -12.91 -4.81
N VAL A 11 34.15 -12.00 -3.94
CA VAL A 11 33.26 -11.17 -3.11
C VAL A 11 32.68 -9.96 -3.86
N GLY A 12 33.22 -9.62 -5.04
CA GLY A 12 32.89 -8.38 -5.76
C GLY A 12 31.69 -8.40 -6.73
N VAL A 13 31.08 -9.56 -7.03
CA VAL A 13 30.16 -9.67 -8.19
C VAL A 13 28.67 -9.89 -7.81
N ALA A 14 28.33 -10.06 -6.53
CA ALA A 14 26.95 -10.31 -6.13
C ALA A 14 26.19 -9.05 -5.66
N VAL A 15 26.34 -7.91 -6.34
CA VAL A 15 25.36 -6.82 -6.22
C VAL A 15 24.28 -7.05 -7.28
N GLY A 16 23.59 -8.19 -7.16
CA GLY A 16 22.39 -8.45 -7.95
C GLY A 16 21.41 -7.31 -7.66
N LYS A 17 20.89 -6.67 -8.71
CA LYS A 17 19.77 -5.75 -8.57
C LYS A 17 18.59 -6.57 -8.06
N VAL A 18 18.40 -6.62 -6.74
CA VAL A 18 17.12 -7.04 -6.18
C VAL A 18 16.13 -6.02 -6.73
N HIS A 19 15.29 -6.45 -7.68
CA HIS A 19 14.13 -5.67 -8.07
C HIS A 19 13.19 -5.66 -6.87
N ALA A 20 13.48 -4.79 -5.91
CA ALA A 20 12.61 -4.54 -4.78
C ALA A 20 11.32 -3.94 -5.35
N GLU A 21 10.24 -4.67 -5.17
CA GLU A 21 8.91 -4.18 -5.44
C GLU A 21 8.59 -3.03 -4.50
N THR A 22 8.07 -1.94 -5.04
CA THR A 22 7.65 -0.79 -4.25
C THR A 22 6.31 -0.30 -4.77
N HIS A 23 5.34 -0.17 -3.87
CA HIS A 23 4.04 0.43 -4.16
C HIS A 23 3.87 1.71 -3.36
N THR A 24 3.20 2.69 -3.94
CA THR A 24 2.82 3.92 -3.24
C THR A 24 1.34 4.17 -3.43
N VAL A 25 0.63 4.35 -2.31
CA VAL A 25 -0.74 4.86 -2.29
C VAL A 25 -0.69 6.34 -2.02
N HIS A 26 -1.17 7.14 -2.98
CA HIS A 26 -1.30 8.59 -2.88
C HIS A 26 -2.77 8.98 -2.90
N PHE A 27 -3.16 9.93 -2.04
CA PHE A 27 -4.53 10.45 -1.99
C PHE A 27 -4.60 11.88 -2.51
N THR A 28 -5.51 12.12 -3.44
CA THR A 28 -5.91 13.47 -3.85
C THR A 28 -7.31 13.75 -3.35
N ASN A 29 -7.43 14.48 -2.24
CA ASN A 29 -8.73 14.91 -1.71
C ASN A 29 -9.14 16.25 -2.31
N LEU A 30 -10.07 16.22 -3.27
CA LEU A 30 -10.63 17.41 -3.91
C LEU A 30 -11.89 17.95 -3.21
N CYS A 31 -12.37 17.31 -2.14
CA CYS A 31 -13.57 17.71 -1.44
C CYS A 31 -13.35 18.94 -0.55
N GLY A 32 -12.12 19.20 -0.11
CA GLY A 32 -11.81 20.26 0.86
C GLY A 32 -12.23 19.95 2.29
N PHE A 33 -12.75 18.75 2.54
CA PHE A 33 -13.09 18.22 3.87
C PHE A 33 -12.87 16.71 3.92
N GLY A 34 -12.91 16.15 5.13
CA GLY A 34 -12.65 14.73 5.36
C GLY A 34 -11.16 14.38 5.32
N THR A 35 -10.84 13.20 5.85
CA THR A 35 -9.48 12.68 5.92
C THR A 35 -9.40 11.38 5.13
N PRO A 36 -8.61 11.31 4.04
CA PRO A 36 -8.36 10.03 3.39
C PRO A 36 -7.68 9.09 4.37
N THR A 37 -8.19 7.87 4.49
CA THR A 37 -7.71 6.87 5.43
C THR A 37 -7.41 5.60 4.65
N LEU A 38 -6.20 5.06 4.82
CA LEU A 38 -5.77 3.76 4.32
C LEU A 38 -5.59 2.83 5.52
N ILE A 39 -6.24 1.67 5.50
CA ILE A 39 -6.05 0.64 6.51
C ILE A 39 -5.79 -0.73 5.87
N GLN A 40 -5.16 -1.61 6.65
CA GLN A 40 -5.02 -3.03 6.33
C GLN A 40 -5.28 -3.85 7.59
N GLY A 41 -6.36 -4.64 7.58
CA GLY A 41 -6.85 -5.29 8.80
C GLY A 41 -7.16 -4.26 9.88
N LEU A 42 -6.48 -4.35 11.03
CA LEU A 42 -6.65 -3.42 12.16
C LEU A 42 -5.62 -2.27 12.18
N ASN A 43 -4.76 -2.18 11.17
CA ASN A 43 -3.68 -1.20 11.14
C ASN A 43 -4.06 -0.01 10.27
N VAL A 44 -3.92 1.19 10.82
CA VAL A 44 -3.98 2.43 10.04
C VAL A 44 -2.61 2.65 9.40
N LEU A 45 -2.57 2.64 8.07
CA LEU A 45 -1.34 2.78 7.28
C LEU A 45 -1.10 4.22 6.85
N SER A 46 -2.16 5.00 6.64
CA SER A 46 -2.10 6.43 6.33
C SER A 46 -3.40 7.14 6.67
N THR A 47 -3.29 8.42 7.04
CA THR A 47 -4.40 9.37 7.23
C THR A 47 -4.24 10.59 6.31
N GLY A 48 -3.81 10.35 5.07
CA GLY A 48 -3.80 11.34 3.98
C GLY A 48 -2.43 11.58 3.35
N GLY A 49 -1.35 11.09 3.96
CA GLY A 49 -0.01 11.12 3.36
C GLY A 49 0.25 9.93 2.43
N ASP A 50 1.32 10.03 1.65
CA ASP A 50 1.78 8.91 0.82
C ASP A 50 2.14 7.72 1.71
N HIS A 51 1.60 6.56 1.36
CA HIS A 51 2.00 5.29 1.96
C HIS A 51 2.80 4.49 0.96
N THR A 52 4.13 4.46 1.15
CA THR A 52 5.04 3.65 0.35
C THR A 52 5.41 2.37 1.11
N ILE A 53 5.29 1.24 0.43
CA ILE A 53 5.65 -0.09 0.95
C ILE A 53 6.64 -0.79 0.03
N ASN A 54 7.66 -1.40 0.60
CA ASN A 54 8.65 -2.22 -0.11
C ASN A 54 8.22 -3.70 -0.07
N GLY A 55 7.19 -4.02 -0.84
CA GLY A 55 6.55 -5.33 -0.89
C GLY A 55 5.09 -5.21 -1.27
N GLU A 56 4.34 -6.29 -1.14
CA GLU A 56 2.92 -6.31 -1.47
C GLU A 56 2.06 -5.57 -0.42
N LEU A 57 0.95 -5.01 -0.88
CA LEU A 57 -0.14 -4.51 -0.05
C LEU A 57 -1.41 -5.28 -0.40
N HIS A 58 -1.72 -6.32 0.36
CA HIS A 58 -2.84 -7.22 0.06
C HIS A 58 -4.09 -6.89 0.90
N GLY A 59 -5.25 -6.75 0.24
CA GLY A 59 -6.54 -6.54 0.91
C GLY A 59 -6.60 -5.29 1.79
N ALA A 60 -5.95 -4.21 1.36
CA ALA A 60 -6.09 -2.92 2.03
C ALA A 60 -7.38 -2.23 1.56
N ILE A 61 -7.93 -1.38 2.42
CA ILE A 61 -9.09 -0.57 2.09
C ILE A 61 -8.77 0.90 2.33
N ALA A 62 -9.28 1.74 1.44
CA ALA A 62 -9.20 3.18 1.57
C ALA A 62 -10.58 3.83 1.50
N TYR A 63 -10.77 4.88 2.29
CA TYR A 63 -12.01 5.63 2.35
C TYR A 63 -11.78 7.06 2.82
N LEU A 64 -12.74 7.94 2.51
CA LEU A 64 -12.70 9.32 3.00
C LEU A 64 -13.46 9.39 4.34
N GLN A 65 -12.73 9.47 5.45
CA GLN A 65 -13.33 9.63 6.77
C GLN A 65 -13.90 11.05 6.93
N THR A 66 -15.22 11.16 7.01
CA THR A 66 -15.95 12.43 7.19
C THR A 66 -16.51 12.62 8.60
N GLY A 67 -16.25 11.66 9.50
CA GLY A 67 -16.80 11.57 10.86
C GLY A 67 -17.94 10.55 10.99
N GLY A 68 -18.52 10.10 9.87
CA GLY A 68 -19.62 9.13 9.84
C GLY A 68 -19.21 7.71 9.45
N CYS A 69 -17.99 7.50 8.95
CA CYS A 69 -17.55 6.18 8.52
C CYS A 69 -17.11 5.34 9.72
N GLY A 70 -17.47 4.05 9.73
CA GLY A 70 -16.92 3.08 10.67
C GLY A 70 -15.41 2.85 10.44
N PHE A 71 -14.80 2.02 11.31
CA PHE A 71 -13.37 1.74 11.22
C PHE A 71 -13.00 1.03 9.92
N ASN A 72 -13.86 0.15 9.39
CA ASN A 72 -13.64 -0.51 8.10
C ASN A 72 -14.36 0.24 6.96
N GLY A 73 -14.59 1.55 7.13
CA GLY A 73 -15.30 2.40 6.19
C GLY A 73 -16.79 2.07 6.03
N GLU A 74 -17.40 1.42 7.01
CA GLU A 74 -18.85 1.18 7.03
C GLU A 74 -19.62 2.51 6.90
N GLY A 75 -20.67 2.53 6.09
CA GLY A 75 -21.44 3.75 5.80
C GLY A 75 -20.77 4.71 4.81
N CYS A 76 -19.64 4.33 4.21
CA CYS A 76 -18.90 5.11 3.24
C CYS A 76 -18.49 4.27 2.03
N THR A 77 -18.25 4.92 0.88
CA THR A 77 -17.67 4.25 -0.28
C THR A 77 -16.23 3.80 0.03
N LEU A 78 -15.92 2.56 -0.30
CA LEU A 78 -14.57 2.02 -0.17
C LEU A 78 -13.86 1.94 -1.53
N VAL A 79 -12.54 2.10 -1.49
CA VAL A 79 -11.62 1.55 -2.48
C VAL A 79 -10.99 0.30 -1.87
N GLU A 80 -11.20 -0.85 -2.47
CA GLU A 80 -10.51 -2.09 -2.11
C GLU A 80 -9.26 -2.21 -2.99
N LEU A 81 -8.10 -2.52 -2.41
CA LEU A 81 -6.85 -2.60 -3.17
C LEU A 81 -5.98 -3.79 -2.78
N SER A 82 -5.39 -4.40 -3.80
CA SER A 82 -4.32 -5.38 -3.70
C SER A 82 -3.20 -5.02 -4.67
N LEU A 83 -2.07 -4.60 -4.14
CA LEU A 83 -0.89 -4.18 -4.90
C LEU A 83 0.18 -5.25 -4.74
N LYS A 84 0.46 -5.98 -5.81
CA LYS A 84 1.50 -7.01 -5.85
C LYS A 84 2.07 -7.16 -7.26
N ASN A 85 3.27 -7.70 -7.37
CA ASN A 85 3.90 -8.02 -8.63
C ASN A 85 3.05 -9.01 -9.46
N GLY A 86 3.06 -8.81 -10.78
CA GLY A 86 2.31 -9.63 -11.73
C GLY A 86 0.84 -9.25 -11.88
N PHE A 87 0.14 -8.93 -10.78
CA PHE A 87 -1.25 -8.47 -10.84
C PHE A 87 -1.61 -7.58 -9.66
N SER A 88 -1.97 -6.34 -9.97
CA SER A 88 -2.55 -5.40 -8.99
C SER A 88 -3.99 -5.09 -9.37
N SER A 89 -4.84 -4.87 -8.37
CA SER A 89 -6.23 -4.49 -8.54
C SER A 89 -6.61 -3.40 -7.56
N ALA A 90 -7.48 -2.51 -8.03
CA ALA A 90 -8.22 -1.58 -7.21
C ALA A 90 -9.65 -1.50 -7.75
N ASP A 91 -10.62 -1.54 -6.86
CA ASP A 91 -12.03 -1.47 -7.21
C ASP A 91 -12.81 -0.66 -6.17
N LEU A 92 -13.98 -0.18 -6.58
CA LEU A 92 -14.87 0.60 -5.71
C LEU A 92 -15.96 -0.33 -5.17
N SER A 93 -16.08 -0.40 -3.85
CA SER A 93 -17.12 -1.14 -3.18
C SER A 93 -18.28 -0.22 -2.81
N LEU A 94 -19.49 -0.60 -3.22
CA LEU A 94 -20.77 0.01 -2.84
C LEU A 94 -21.76 -1.03 -2.30
N ILE A 95 -21.22 -2.19 -1.88
CA ILE A 95 -22.00 -3.29 -1.33
C ILE A 95 -22.19 -3.03 0.17
N PRO A 96 -23.41 -3.15 0.74
CA PRO A 96 -23.59 -3.02 2.18
C PRO A 96 -22.67 -3.97 2.97
N PRO A 97 -22.03 -3.53 4.08
CA PRO A 97 -22.25 -2.28 4.81
C PRO A 97 -21.40 -1.08 4.32
N THR A 98 -20.65 -1.21 3.25
CA THR A 98 -19.64 -0.25 2.75
C THR A 98 -20.20 0.59 1.60
N ARG A 99 -21.33 1.24 1.86
CA ARG A 99 -21.96 2.19 0.93
C ARG A 99 -22.35 3.46 1.65
N PHE A 100 -22.31 4.58 0.93
CA PHE A 100 -22.92 5.81 1.42
C PHE A 100 -24.44 5.63 1.59
N PRO A 101 -25.04 6.23 2.63
CA PRO A 101 -26.49 6.27 2.81
C PRO A 101 -27.19 7.09 1.71
#